data_AF-A0A1G1WGI7-F1
#
_entry.id   AF-A0A1G1WGI7-F1
#
_cell.length_a   1.000
_cell.length_b   1.000
_cell.length_c   1.000
_cell.angle_alpha   90.00
_cell.angle_beta   90.00
_cell.angle_gamma   90.00
#
_symmetry.space_group_name_H-M   'P 1'
#
loop_
_entity.id
_entity.type
_entity.pdbx_description
1 polymer ?
#
loop_
_entity_poly.entity_id
_entity_poly.type
_entity_poly.pdbx_seq_one_letter_code
_entity_poly.pdbx_strand_id
1 'polypeptide(L)'
;MIVGNSFVNDSRVEREARSLSATGFNVKVFAASAPTLPKFEKIDGFEVIRLPIKNYSPFWGFYRLVFYKAYRRLVEEKADVYHAHDLDTLLISYFAAKRNNAKIVYDSHEYWSSRTVFKKTYLDTFKGIIREPIFSLIEKSLIKKVDAVITVNETISEKLAEKYGIEKPLSLYNFPSLENQKLSDLLRKSLKLGNKKLILFLGGVNRGRGVLQLVESLRFLSDGFHLVFLGGGPYIKRAQVLAEKFNLSSRVYFLKAVPSVDVLKWASGADVGVSPIQNISTSYYYSSPNKVFEYLMAGLPIAVSNFPEMKRILGKFEVGETFDPEDPEDIAKAVKKISQDPRRYERLKANALKAAREEYNWEMESKKLIDLYKNI
;
A
#
# COMPACT_ATOMS: atom_id res chain seq x y z
N MET A 1 -8.53 17.00 -3.20
CA MET A 1 -8.42 15.51 -3.22
C MET A 1 -9.68 14.91 -2.64
N ILE A 2 -10.17 13.80 -3.19
CA ILE A 2 -11.41 13.14 -2.79
C ILE A 2 -11.11 11.66 -2.54
N VAL A 3 -11.42 11.16 -1.35
CA VAL A 3 -11.19 9.77 -0.93
C VAL A 3 -12.48 9.11 -0.42
N GLY A 4 -12.63 7.81 -0.69
CA GLY A 4 -13.76 7.01 -0.20
C GLY A 4 -13.64 6.56 1.26
N ASN A 5 -12.46 6.71 1.88
CA ASN A 5 -12.18 6.33 3.26
C ASN A 5 -12.26 7.52 4.23
N SER A 6 -12.08 7.27 5.54
CA SER A 6 -12.20 8.29 6.59
C SER A 6 -10.92 9.09 6.89
N PHE A 7 -9.84 8.82 6.15
CA PHE A 7 -8.54 9.46 6.28
C PHE A 7 -7.92 9.31 7.68
N VAL A 8 -7.88 8.08 8.21
CA VAL A 8 -7.30 7.78 9.56
C VAL A 8 -5.93 7.11 9.47
N ASN A 9 -5.57 6.51 8.34
CA ASN A 9 -4.27 5.87 8.10
C ASN A 9 -3.95 5.88 6.59
N ASP A 10 -4.32 6.95 5.90
CA ASP A 10 -4.15 7.06 4.45
C ASP A 10 -2.80 7.72 4.13
N SER A 11 -1.72 6.97 4.36
CA SER A 11 -0.36 7.48 4.23
C SER A 11 -0.04 8.05 2.84
N ARG A 12 -0.67 7.53 1.78
CA ARG A 12 -0.44 8.01 0.41
C ARG A 12 -1.06 9.37 0.23
N VAL A 13 -2.37 9.50 0.47
CA VAL A 13 -3.08 10.76 0.26
C VAL A 13 -2.56 11.83 1.22
N GLU A 14 -2.17 11.46 2.43
CA GLU A 14 -1.50 12.36 3.37
C GLU A 14 -0.17 12.89 2.81
N ARG A 15 0.69 12.01 2.29
CA ARG A 15 1.97 12.39 1.69
C ARG A 15 1.79 13.30 0.48
N GLU A 16 0.85 12.97 -0.39
CA GLU A 16 0.50 13.79 -1.56
C GLU A 16 0.00 15.17 -1.15
N ALA A 17 -0.95 15.23 -0.21
CA ALA A 17 -1.52 16.47 0.29
C ALA A 17 -0.46 17.37 0.94
N ARG A 18 0.40 16.80 1.81
CA ARG A 18 1.51 17.54 2.43
C ARG A 18 2.48 18.09 1.39
N SER A 19 2.85 17.29 0.38
CA SER A 19 3.84 17.69 -0.64
C SER A 19 3.33 18.83 -1.52
N LEU A 20 2.07 18.76 -1.95
CA LEU A 20 1.45 19.83 -2.72
C LEU A 20 1.25 21.09 -1.87
N SER A 21 0.83 20.94 -0.62
CA SER A 21 0.68 22.09 0.29
C SER A 21 2.01 22.80 0.56
N ALA A 22 3.09 22.05 0.73
CA ALA A 22 4.43 22.58 0.93
C ALA A 22 4.98 23.37 -0.28
N THR A 23 4.38 23.19 -1.47
CA THR A 23 4.77 23.90 -2.70
C THR A 23 3.81 25.04 -3.07
N GLY A 24 2.93 25.43 -2.15
CA GLY A 24 2.06 26.60 -2.28
C GLY A 24 0.64 26.30 -2.78
N PHE A 25 0.31 25.04 -3.09
CA PHE A 25 -1.07 24.67 -3.40
C PHE A 25 -1.96 24.74 -2.16
N ASN A 26 -3.16 25.28 -2.29
CA ASN A 26 -4.18 25.18 -1.25
C ASN A 26 -4.90 23.83 -1.34
N VAL A 27 -4.53 22.87 -0.47
CA VAL A 27 -5.05 21.51 -0.54
C VAL A 27 -6.19 21.28 0.44
N LYS A 28 -7.30 20.73 -0.07
CA LYS A 28 -8.40 20.19 0.72
C LYS A 28 -8.64 18.72 0.39
N VAL A 29 -8.75 17.90 1.42
CA VAL A 29 -9.05 16.46 1.34
C VAL A 29 -10.49 16.24 1.77
N PHE A 30 -11.34 15.81 0.84
CA PHE A 30 -12.71 15.39 1.12
C PHE A 30 -12.73 13.89 1.41
N ALA A 31 -13.14 13.53 2.63
CA ALA A 31 -13.14 12.16 3.12
C ALA A 31 -14.52 11.72 3.64
N ALA A 32 -14.71 10.42 3.83
CA ALA A 32 -15.91 9.88 4.45
C ALA A 32 -15.95 10.14 5.97
N SER A 33 -17.13 10.43 6.50
CA SER A 33 -17.35 10.61 7.93
C SER A 33 -17.15 9.31 8.70
N ALA A 34 -16.56 9.38 9.90
CA ALA A 34 -16.54 8.29 10.87
C ALA A 34 -17.01 8.80 12.24
N PRO A 35 -17.66 7.95 13.08
CA PRO A 35 -18.33 8.39 14.31
C PRO A 35 -17.45 9.16 15.31
N THR A 36 -16.16 8.86 15.37
CA THR A 36 -15.22 9.42 16.35
C THR A 36 -14.32 10.51 15.77
N LEU A 37 -14.54 10.94 14.53
CA LEU A 37 -13.67 11.91 13.85
C LEU A 37 -14.35 13.26 13.68
N PRO A 38 -13.59 14.36 13.79
CA PRO A 38 -14.14 15.69 13.55
C PRO A 38 -14.53 15.86 12.07
N LYS A 39 -15.59 16.64 11.83
CA LYS A 39 -16.06 16.99 10.46
C LYS A 39 -15.04 17.82 9.69
N PHE A 40 -14.25 18.62 10.39
CA PHE A 40 -13.20 19.45 9.85
C PHE A 40 -11.95 19.28 10.70
N GLU A 41 -10.80 19.17 10.05
CA GLU A 41 -9.51 19.05 10.70
C GLU A 41 -8.47 19.76 9.85
N LYS A 42 -7.52 20.48 10.46
CA LYS A 42 -6.38 21.07 9.77
C LYS A 42 -5.15 20.24 10.14
N ILE A 43 -4.48 19.72 9.13
CA ILE A 43 -3.30 18.85 9.26
C ILE A 43 -2.17 19.53 8.50
N ASP A 44 -0.96 19.59 9.06
CA ASP A 44 0.13 20.48 8.61
C ASP A 44 0.14 20.78 7.09
N GLY A 45 -0.37 21.96 6.74
CA GLY A 45 -0.43 22.48 5.37
C GLY A 45 -1.77 22.35 4.64
N PHE A 46 -2.68 21.47 5.04
CA PHE A 46 -3.94 21.18 4.34
C PHE A 46 -5.16 21.00 5.26
N GLU A 47 -6.34 21.01 4.65
CA GLU A 47 -7.62 20.82 5.34
C GLU A 47 -8.22 19.45 5.02
N VAL A 48 -8.82 18.80 6.01
CA VAL A 48 -9.62 17.58 5.84
C VAL A 48 -11.08 17.91 6.16
N ILE A 49 -11.95 17.66 5.20
CA ILE A 49 -13.39 17.87 5.29
C ILE A 49 -14.09 16.51 5.16
N ARG A 50 -14.66 16.03 6.28
CA ARG A 50 -15.36 14.75 6.32
C ARG A 50 -16.85 14.94 6.04
N LEU A 51 -17.30 14.40 4.91
CA LEU A 51 -18.70 14.45 4.48
C LEU A 51 -19.43 13.18 4.94
N PRO A 52 -20.75 13.22 5.16
CA PRO A 52 -21.57 12.04 5.52
C PRO A 52 -21.75 11.08 4.33
N ILE A 53 -20.63 10.66 3.74
CA ILE A 53 -20.52 9.70 2.67
C ILE A 53 -20.43 8.32 3.30
N LYS A 54 -21.47 7.50 3.13
CA LYS A 54 -21.36 6.05 3.33
C LYS A 54 -21.52 5.37 1.97
N ASN A 55 -20.52 4.58 1.58
CA ASN A 55 -20.47 3.70 0.40
C ASN A 55 -21.03 4.31 -0.91
N TYR A 56 -20.18 4.83 -1.78
CA TYR A 56 -20.59 5.33 -3.10
C TYR A 56 -21.24 4.21 -3.94
N SER A 57 -22.52 4.38 -4.27
CA SER A 57 -23.17 3.59 -5.32
C SER A 57 -24.29 4.41 -5.95
N PRO A 58 -24.09 5.02 -7.14
CA PRO A 58 -25.11 5.86 -7.78
C PRO A 58 -26.37 5.09 -8.20
N PHE A 59 -26.37 3.76 -8.08
CA PHE A 59 -27.40 2.86 -8.59
C PHE A 59 -28.54 2.51 -7.62
N TRP A 60 -28.50 2.94 -6.35
CA TRP A 60 -29.50 2.55 -5.33
C TRP A 60 -29.99 3.75 -4.51
N GLY A 61 -31.30 3.86 -4.28
CA GLY A 61 -32.01 5.09 -3.86
C GLY A 61 -31.36 5.93 -2.74
N PHE A 62 -31.04 5.34 -1.60
CA PHE A 62 -30.39 6.06 -0.48
C PHE A 62 -28.99 6.59 -0.85
N TYR A 63 -28.25 5.83 -1.65
CA TYR A 63 -26.91 6.18 -2.09
C TYR A 63 -26.91 7.28 -3.15
N ARG A 64 -28.01 7.49 -3.89
CA ARG A 64 -28.19 8.65 -4.80
C ARG A 64 -28.22 9.97 -4.03
N LEU A 65 -28.87 10.03 -2.87
CA LEU A 65 -28.94 11.25 -2.07
C LEU A 65 -27.58 11.60 -1.44
N VAL A 66 -26.86 10.59 -0.94
CA VAL A 66 -25.50 10.74 -0.40
C VAL A 66 -24.54 11.22 -1.50
N PHE A 67 -24.62 10.59 -2.67
CA PHE A 67 -23.87 11.00 -3.87
C PHE A 67 -24.18 12.45 -4.25
N TYR A 68 -25.46 12.83 -4.32
CA TYR A 68 -25.88 14.19 -4.67
C TYR A 68 -25.39 15.23 -3.66
N LYS A 69 -25.47 14.95 -2.36
CA LYS A 69 -24.94 15.83 -1.30
C LYS A 69 -23.42 16.01 -1.41
N ALA A 70 -22.69 14.93 -1.66
CA ALA A 70 -21.25 14.98 -1.88
C ALA A 70 -20.90 15.79 -3.15
N TYR A 71 -21.57 15.50 -4.26
CA TYR A 71 -21.42 16.23 -5.52
C TYR A 71 -21.69 17.73 -5.35
N ARG A 72 -22.81 18.11 -4.71
CA ARG A 72 -23.14 19.51 -4.44
C ARG A 72 -22.06 20.21 -3.63
N ARG A 73 -21.58 19.57 -2.56
CA ARG A 73 -20.52 20.14 -1.73
C ARG A 73 -19.22 20.32 -2.51
N LEU A 74 -18.87 19.37 -3.38
CA LEU A 74 -17.69 19.47 -4.26
C LEU A 74 -17.84 20.57 -5.31
N VAL A 75 -19.05 20.78 -5.87
CA VAL A 75 -19.33 21.88 -6.80
C VAL A 75 -19.25 23.24 -6.10
N GLU A 76 -19.73 23.33 -4.87
CA GLU A 76 -19.64 24.55 -4.05
C GLU A 76 -18.19 24.88 -3.67
N GLU A 77 -17.34 23.86 -3.50
CA GLU A 77 -15.90 24.04 -3.28
C GLU A 77 -15.17 24.19 -4.61
N LYS A 78 -15.10 25.42 -5.15
CA LYS A 78 -14.35 25.70 -6.37
C LYS A 78 -12.85 25.41 -6.15
N ALA A 79 -12.25 24.69 -7.08
CA ALA A 79 -10.83 24.36 -7.12
C ALA A 79 -10.34 24.33 -8.56
N ASP A 80 -9.05 24.57 -8.77
CA ASP A 80 -8.41 24.47 -10.09
C ASP A 80 -8.25 23.01 -10.53
N VAL A 81 -8.08 22.10 -9.56
CA VAL A 81 -7.86 20.66 -9.77
C VAL A 81 -8.70 19.82 -8.81
N TYR A 82 -9.43 18.85 -9.35
CA TYR A 82 -10.10 17.78 -8.60
C TYR A 82 -9.30 16.48 -8.73
N HIS A 83 -8.74 16.01 -7.62
CA HIS A 83 -7.98 14.75 -7.57
C HIS A 83 -8.83 13.63 -6.97
N ALA A 84 -9.25 12.69 -7.80
CA ALA A 84 -10.06 11.53 -7.43
C ALA A 84 -9.18 10.32 -7.09
N HIS A 85 -9.31 9.77 -5.88
CA HIS A 85 -8.67 8.51 -5.51
C HIS A 85 -9.68 7.37 -5.59
N ASP A 86 -9.32 6.30 -6.31
CA ASP A 86 -10.15 5.15 -6.63
C ASP A 86 -11.38 5.47 -7.51
N LEU A 87 -11.88 4.45 -8.23
CA LEU A 87 -12.98 4.59 -9.18
C LEU A 87 -14.29 5.09 -8.53
N ASP A 88 -14.50 4.79 -7.25
CA ASP A 88 -15.71 5.17 -6.52
C ASP A 88 -15.82 6.68 -6.31
N THR A 89 -14.70 7.41 -6.34
CA THR A 89 -14.68 8.89 -6.30
C THR A 89 -14.54 9.54 -7.68
N LEU A 90 -14.12 8.79 -8.70
CA LEU A 90 -13.90 9.33 -10.05
C LEU A 90 -15.16 9.96 -10.66
N LEU A 91 -16.31 9.29 -10.54
CA LEU A 91 -17.55 9.77 -11.17
C LEU A 91 -18.01 11.13 -10.61
N ILE A 92 -18.01 11.29 -9.28
CA ILE A 92 -18.41 12.57 -8.66
C ILE A 92 -17.42 13.68 -8.97
N SER A 93 -16.13 13.36 -8.95
CA SER A 93 -15.05 14.31 -9.15
C SER A 93 -15.06 14.81 -10.59
N TYR A 94 -15.31 13.93 -11.56
CA TYR A 94 -15.41 14.29 -12.98
C TYR A 94 -16.54 15.29 -13.24
N PHE A 95 -17.73 15.04 -12.69
CA PHE A 95 -18.84 15.97 -12.89
C PHE A 95 -18.64 17.29 -12.13
N ALA A 96 -18.04 17.26 -10.93
CA ALA A 96 -17.74 18.48 -10.18
C ALA A 96 -16.71 19.35 -10.92
N ALA A 97 -15.62 18.73 -11.41
CA ALA A 97 -14.59 19.39 -12.20
C ALA A 97 -15.17 20.02 -13.47
N LYS A 98 -15.96 19.24 -14.23
CA LYS A 98 -16.64 19.74 -15.43
C LYS A 98 -17.57 20.91 -15.14
N ARG A 99 -18.32 20.88 -14.02
CA ARG A 99 -19.25 21.95 -13.64
C ARG A 99 -18.52 23.25 -13.28
N ASN A 100 -17.31 23.14 -12.74
CA ASN A 100 -16.47 24.24 -12.29
C ASN A 100 -15.38 24.63 -13.29
N ASN A 101 -15.37 24.04 -14.49
CA ASN A 101 -14.35 24.27 -15.52
C ASN A 101 -12.91 24.06 -15.00
N ALA A 102 -12.74 23.01 -14.21
CA ALA A 102 -11.50 22.66 -13.53
C ALA A 102 -10.90 21.38 -14.10
N LYS A 103 -9.61 21.17 -13.82
CA LYS A 103 -8.86 19.97 -14.19
C LYS A 103 -9.22 18.79 -13.31
N ILE A 104 -9.03 17.58 -13.82
CA ILE A 104 -9.22 16.35 -13.06
C ILE A 104 -8.03 15.41 -13.18
N VAL A 105 -7.56 14.96 -12.01
CA VAL A 105 -6.55 13.91 -11.86
C VAL A 105 -7.25 12.67 -11.32
N TYR A 106 -7.03 11.52 -11.96
CA TYR A 106 -7.49 10.22 -11.47
C TYR A 106 -6.34 9.38 -10.95
N ASP A 107 -6.27 9.15 -9.65
CA ASP A 107 -5.39 8.15 -9.06
C ASP A 107 -6.16 6.83 -8.91
N SER A 108 -5.84 5.87 -9.77
CA SER A 108 -6.47 4.55 -9.75
C SER A 108 -6.09 3.72 -8.53
N HIS A 109 -5.03 4.13 -7.80
CA HIS A 109 -4.30 3.33 -6.84
C HIS A 109 -3.86 1.99 -7.43
N GLU A 110 -4.57 0.91 -7.08
CA GLU A 110 -4.26 -0.45 -7.52
C GLU A 110 -5.03 -0.80 -8.81
N TYR A 111 -4.91 -2.05 -9.27
CA TYR A 111 -5.75 -2.57 -10.36
C TYR A 111 -7.19 -2.78 -9.87
N TRP A 112 -7.96 -1.68 -9.81
CA TRP A 112 -9.23 -1.55 -9.09
C TRP A 112 -10.27 -2.59 -9.50
N SER A 113 -10.41 -2.87 -10.81
CA SER A 113 -11.37 -3.85 -11.33
C SER A 113 -11.15 -5.27 -10.77
N SER A 114 -9.94 -5.59 -10.29
CA SER A 114 -9.60 -6.90 -9.75
C SER A 114 -9.55 -6.96 -8.22
N ARG A 115 -9.88 -5.87 -7.50
CA ARG A 115 -9.76 -5.82 -6.05
C ARG A 115 -10.59 -6.93 -5.40
N THR A 116 -9.97 -7.70 -4.50
CA THR A 116 -10.58 -8.80 -3.73
C THR A 116 -11.77 -8.40 -2.85
N VAL A 117 -12.12 -7.12 -2.78
CA VAL A 117 -13.31 -6.61 -2.07
C VAL A 117 -14.59 -7.27 -2.62
N PHE A 118 -14.59 -7.71 -3.88
CA PHE A 118 -15.71 -8.43 -4.50
C PHE A 118 -15.76 -9.93 -4.21
N LYS A 119 -14.87 -10.50 -3.37
CA LYS A 119 -14.77 -11.97 -3.19
C LYS A 119 -14.61 -12.39 -1.72
N LYS A 120 -15.26 -11.69 -0.78
CA LYS A 120 -15.22 -12.03 0.65
C LYS A 120 -16.19 -13.15 1.04
N THR A 121 -17.32 -13.27 0.35
CA THR A 121 -18.36 -14.31 0.55
C THR A 121 -18.94 -14.78 -0.79
N TYR A 122 -19.68 -15.89 -0.81
CA TYR A 122 -20.33 -16.40 -2.04
C TYR A 122 -21.32 -15.38 -2.65
N LEU A 123 -22.04 -14.64 -1.82
CA LEU A 123 -22.91 -13.53 -2.24
C LEU A 123 -22.11 -12.33 -2.78
N ASP A 124 -20.93 -12.04 -2.22
CA ASP A 124 -20.05 -10.99 -2.74
C ASP A 124 -19.51 -11.38 -4.11
N THR A 125 -19.16 -12.65 -4.32
CA THR A 125 -18.74 -13.18 -5.62
C THR A 125 -19.82 -12.99 -6.68
N PHE A 126 -21.08 -13.32 -6.37
CA PHE A 126 -22.19 -13.15 -7.31
C PHE A 126 -22.48 -11.67 -7.63
N LYS A 127 -22.42 -10.80 -6.63
CA LYS A 127 -22.49 -9.34 -6.82
C LYS A 127 -21.29 -8.79 -7.59
N GLY A 128 -20.10 -9.37 -7.40
CA GLY A 128 -18.87 -9.05 -8.11
C GLY A 128 -18.96 -9.33 -9.60
N ILE A 129 -19.51 -10.49 -9.98
CA ILE A 129 -19.72 -10.90 -11.38
C ILE A 129 -20.56 -9.88 -12.16
N ILE A 130 -21.56 -9.27 -11.53
CA ILE A 130 -22.44 -8.28 -12.18
C ILE A 130 -21.83 -6.87 -12.12
N ARG A 131 -21.15 -6.53 -11.01
CA ARG A 131 -20.64 -5.17 -10.76
C ARG A 131 -19.34 -4.88 -11.50
N GLU A 132 -18.45 -5.86 -11.59
CA GLU A 132 -17.12 -5.69 -12.19
C GLU A 132 -17.19 -5.22 -13.66
N PRO A 133 -18.05 -5.79 -14.54
CA PRO A 133 -18.21 -5.28 -15.91
C PRO A 133 -18.72 -3.84 -15.95
N ILE A 134 -19.71 -3.49 -15.13
CA ILE A 134 -20.30 -2.14 -15.10
C ILE A 134 -19.26 -1.11 -14.67
N PHE A 135 -18.55 -1.38 -13.57
CA PHE A 135 -17.50 -0.49 -13.08
C PHE A 135 -16.33 -0.39 -14.07
N SER A 136 -15.93 -1.50 -14.69
CA SER A 136 -14.90 -1.51 -15.74
C SER A 136 -15.30 -0.65 -16.95
N LEU A 137 -16.58 -0.66 -17.34
CA LEU A 137 -17.10 0.21 -18.41
C LEU A 137 -17.11 1.69 -18.01
N ILE A 138 -17.49 2.00 -16.76
CA ILE A 138 -17.44 3.36 -16.23
C ILE A 138 -16.00 3.86 -16.20
N GLU A 139 -15.08 3.07 -15.66
CA GLU A 139 -13.65 3.40 -15.61
C GLU A 139 -13.11 3.61 -17.03
N LYS A 140 -13.36 2.68 -17.95
CA LYS A 140 -12.93 2.80 -19.37
C LYS A 140 -13.44 4.08 -20.04
N SER A 141 -14.63 4.54 -19.70
CA SER A 141 -15.22 5.77 -20.27
C SER A 141 -14.65 7.04 -19.64
N LEU A 142 -14.44 7.05 -18.32
CA LEU A 142 -14.00 8.25 -17.59
C LEU A 142 -12.47 8.43 -17.62
N ILE A 143 -11.69 7.35 -17.56
CA ILE A 143 -10.23 7.41 -17.56
C ILE A 143 -9.66 8.07 -18.81
N LYS A 144 -10.39 8.06 -19.92
CA LYS A 144 -10.03 8.73 -21.18
C LYS A 144 -10.39 10.22 -21.22
N LYS A 145 -11.09 10.71 -20.21
CA LYS A 145 -11.66 12.06 -20.15
C LYS A 145 -11.07 12.90 -19.03
N VAL A 146 -10.06 12.38 -18.33
CA VAL A 146 -9.35 13.10 -17.29
C VAL A 146 -8.08 13.74 -17.84
N ASP A 147 -7.61 14.82 -17.21
CA ASP A 147 -6.40 15.52 -17.64
C ASP A 147 -5.12 14.75 -17.27
N ALA A 148 -5.17 13.94 -16.21
CA ALA A 148 -4.06 13.08 -15.82
C ALA A 148 -4.51 11.80 -15.11
N VAL A 149 -3.72 10.73 -15.26
CA VAL A 149 -3.91 9.46 -14.56
C VAL A 149 -2.66 9.14 -13.76
N ILE A 150 -2.85 8.75 -12.50
CA ILE A 150 -1.82 8.30 -11.55
C ILE A 150 -2.13 6.85 -11.14
N THR A 151 -1.08 6.07 -10.86
CA THR A 151 -1.19 4.74 -10.25
C THR A 151 0.02 4.42 -9.36
N VAL A 152 0.05 3.26 -8.72
CA VAL A 152 0.99 2.95 -7.61
C VAL A 152 2.34 2.36 -8.01
N ASN A 153 2.50 1.90 -9.26
CA ASN A 153 3.77 1.39 -9.78
C ASN A 153 3.83 1.30 -11.31
N GLU A 154 5.02 1.02 -11.84
CA GLU A 154 5.29 0.88 -13.28
C GLU A 154 4.49 -0.27 -13.91
N THR A 155 4.44 -1.43 -13.25
CA THR A 155 3.74 -2.61 -13.79
C THR A 155 2.24 -2.36 -13.97
N ILE A 156 1.57 -1.77 -12.98
CA ILE A 156 0.14 -1.43 -13.06
C ILE A 156 -0.08 -0.30 -14.06
N SER A 157 0.82 0.67 -14.16
CA SER A 157 0.75 1.72 -15.18
C SER A 157 0.75 1.14 -16.60
N GLU A 158 1.68 0.24 -16.90
CA GLU A 158 1.74 -0.47 -18.19
C GLU A 158 0.44 -1.26 -18.46
N LYS A 159 -0.08 -1.94 -17.44
CA LYS A 159 -1.32 -2.74 -17.55
C LYS A 159 -2.57 -1.88 -17.72
N LEU A 160 -2.64 -0.70 -17.11
CA LEU A 160 -3.75 0.24 -17.30
C LEU A 160 -3.73 0.85 -18.69
N ALA A 161 -2.54 1.23 -19.18
CA ALA A 161 -2.34 1.73 -20.54
C ALA A 161 -2.81 0.71 -21.58
N GLU A 162 -2.37 -0.54 -21.44
CA GLU A 162 -2.78 -1.66 -22.28
C GLU A 162 -4.29 -1.90 -22.22
N LYS A 163 -4.86 -2.00 -21.02
CA LYS A 163 -6.27 -2.33 -20.80
C LYS A 163 -7.22 -1.27 -21.39
N TYR A 164 -6.90 0.01 -21.18
CA TYR A 164 -7.81 1.10 -21.52
C TYR A 164 -7.46 1.79 -22.84
N GLY A 165 -6.28 1.54 -23.42
CA GLY A 165 -5.81 2.22 -24.61
C GLY A 165 -5.66 3.71 -24.34
N ILE A 166 -4.88 4.05 -23.32
CA ILE A 166 -4.54 5.40 -22.88
C ILE A 166 -3.02 5.55 -22.82
N GLU A 167 -2.52 6.78 -22.77
CA GLU A 167 -1.12 7.04 -22.43
C GLU A 167 -0.76 6.44 -21.08
N LYS A 168 0.51 6.09 -20.92
CA LYS A 168 1.02 5.44 -19.71
C LYS A 168 0.79 6.35 -18.48
N PRO A 169 -0.03 5.93 -17.49
CA PRO A 169 -0.25 6.71 -16.28
C PRO A 169 1.03 7.03 -15.54
N LEU A 170 1.05 8.15 -14.81
CA LEU A 170 2.16 8.46 -13.91
C LEU A 170 2.24 7.41 -12.79
N SER A 171 3.35 6.68 -12.73
CA SER A 171 3.65 5.78 -11.62
C SER A 171 4.18 6.58 -10.43
N LEU A 172 3.31 6.77 -9.45
CA LEU A 172 3.60 7.44 -8.19
C LEU A 172 3.60 6.39 -7.08
N TYR A 173 4.77 6.02 -6.58
CA TYR A 173 4.89 5.03 -5.50
C TYR A 173 4.63 5.66 -4.12
N ASN A 174 4.18 4.86 -3.16
CA ASN A 174 4.01 5.31 -1.77
C ASN A 174 5.23 4.95 -0.91
N PHE A 175 6.39 5.49 -1.26
CA PHE A 175 7.63 5.24 -0.53
C PHE A 175 7.62 5.92 0.85
N PRO A 176 8.32 5.35 1.86
CA PRO A 176 8.59 6.06 3.11
C PRO A 176 9.47 7.29 2.86
N SER A 177 9.49 8.22 3.85
CA SER A 177 10.30 9.45 3.78
C SER A 177 11.59 9.24 4.55
N LEU A 178 12.69 9.78 4.04
CA LEU A 178 14.01 9.71 4.69
C LEU A 178 14.04 10.41 6.04
N GLU A 179 13.18 11.40 6.28
CA GLU A 179 13.05 12.05 7.60
C GLU A 179 12.68 11.06 8.71
N ASN A 180 12.00 9.97 8.35
CA ASN A 180 11.61 8.91 9.29
C ASN A 180 12.74 7.91 9.56
N GLN A 181 13.87 7.99 8.84
CA GLN A 181 14.97 7.03 8.96
C GLN A 181 15.74 7.22 10.27
N LYS A 182 15.20 6.64 11.35
CA LYS A 182 15.85 6.53 12.66
C LYS A 182 16.08 5.05 12.95
N LEU A 183 17.27 4.56 12.62
CA LEU A 183 17.64 3.15 12.85
C LEU A 183 17.79 2.88 14.35
N SER A 184 17.29 1.74 14.82
CA SER A 184 17.38 1.34 16.23
C SER A 184 17.27 -0.17 16.43
N ASP A 185 17.77 -0.66 17.57
CA ASP A 185 17.62 -2.06 17.99
C ASP A 185 16.35 -2.31 18.83
N LEU A 186 15.34 -1.44 18.74
CA LEU A 186 14.15 -1.47 19.60
C LEU A 186 13.45 -2.84 19.58
N LEU A 187 13.30 -3.44 18.39
CA LEU A 187 12.69 -4.75 18.24
C LEU A 187 13.46 -5.84 19.01
N ARG A 188 14.79 -5.93 18.84
CA ARG A 188 15.61 -6.92 19.55
C ARG A 188 15.54 -6.74 21.06
N LYS A 189 15.63 -5.50 21.53
CA LYS A 189 15.56 -5.16 22.96
C LYS A 189 14.22 -5.55 23.56
N SER A 190 13.12 -5.33 22.84
CA SER A 190 11.76 -5.67 23.31
C SER A 190 11.54 -7.18 23.48
N LEU A 191 12.15 -8.01 22.63
CA LEU A 191 11.94 -9.46 22.63
C LEU A 191 13.04 -10.24 23.38
N LYS A 192 14.14 -9.58 23.76
CA LYS A 192 15.29 -10.18 24.47
C LYS A 192 15.87 -11.41 23.75
N LEU A 193 15.96 -11.36 22.42
CA LEU A 193 16.33 -12.51 21.58
C LEU A 193 17.83 -12.64 21.27
N GLY A 194 18.69 -11.79 21.83
CA GLY A 194 20.14 -11.85 21.64
C GLY A 194 20.54 -11.91 20.15
N ASN A 195 21.38 -12.89 19.80
CA ASN A 195 21.95 -13.08 18.45
C ASN A 195 21.06 -13.91 17.49
N LYS A 196 19.80 -14.18 17.86
CA LYS A 196 18.86 -14.89 16.98
C LYS A 196 18.59 -14.08 15.72
N LYS A 197 18.34 -14.79 14.61
CA LYS A 197 17.99 -14.22 13.32
C LYS A 197 16.50 -13.91 13.28
N LEU A 198 16.17 -12.64 13.08
CA LEU A 198 14.81 -12.12 13.11
C LEU A 198 14.27 -11.91 11.70
N ILE A 199 13.23 -12.68 11.38
CA ILE A 199 12.41 -12.55 10.17
C ILE A 199 11.26 -11.61 10.53
N LEU A 200 11.13 -10.50 9.80
CA LEU A 200 10.12 -9.50 10.08
C LEU A 200 9.01 -9.52 9.02
N PHE A 201 7.77 -9.53 9.50
CA PHE A 201 6.58 -9.20 8.72
C PHE A 201 5.96 -7.91 9.26
N LEU A 202 5.90 -6.87 8.44
CA LEU A 202 5.21 -5.61 8.78
C LEU A 202 3.76 -5.58 8.26
N GLY A 203 2.86 -4.98 9.04
CA GLY A 203 1.55 -4.55 8.58
C GLY A 203 0.41 -5.57 8.77
N GLY A 204 -0.62 -5.47 7.93
CA GLY A 204 -1.87 -6.20 8.13
C GLY A 204 -1.73 -7.72 8.02
N VAL A 205 -2.10 -8.44 9.09
CA VAL A 205 -2.11 -9.91 9.18
C VAL A 205 -3.45 -10.42 8.64
N ASN A 206 -3.53 -10.52 7.31
CA ASN A 206 -4.77 -10.75 6.56
C ASN A 206 -4.64 -11.91 5.55
N ARG A 207 -5.79 -12.33 5.00
CA ARG A 207 -5.85 -13.27 3.86
C ARG A 207 -5.02 -12.75 2.67
N GLY A 208 -4.31 -13.66 2.00
CA GLY A 208 -3.51 -13.35 0.81
C GLY A 208 -2.21 -12.61 1.10
N ARG A 209 -1.87 -12.39 2.38
CA ARG A 209 -0.60 -11.82 2.80
C ARG A 209 0.45 -12.89 3.14
N GLY A 210 0.19 -14.16 2.81
CA GLY A 210 1.09 -15.30 3.03
C GLY A 210 1.46 -15.58 4.48
N VAL A 211 0.61 -15.15 5.43
CA VAL A 211 0.85 -15.26 6.87
C VAL A 211 1.07 -16.71 7.29
N LEU A 212 0.24 -17.63 6.78
CA LEU A 212 0.27 -19.04 7.17
C LEU A 212 1.49 -19.75 6.57
N GLN A 213 1.77 -19.50 5.29
CA GLN A 213 2.95 -20.02 4.59
C GLN A 213 4.24 -19.53 5.25
N LEU A 214 4.28 -18.27 5.69
CA LEU A 214 5.44 -17.74 6.41
C LEU A 214 5.64 -18.41 7.77
N VAL A 215 4.58 -18.67 8.54
CA VAL A 215 4.69 -19.45 9.79
C VAL A 215 5.19 -20.87 9.48
N GLU A 216 4.62 -21.53 8.48
CA GLU A 216 5.00 -22.88 8.10
C GLU A 216 6.46 -22.97 7.62
N SER A 217 6.98 -21.93 6.98
CA SER A 217 8.38 -21.88 6.50
C SER A 217 9.40 -22.06 7.61
N LEU A 218 9.07 -21.72 8.86
CA LEU A 218 9.99 -21.87 9.99
C LEU A 218 10.35 -23.33 10.28
N ARG A 219 9.52 -24.29 9.84
CA ARG A 219 9.81 -25.73 9.96
C ARG A 219 11.08 -26.14 9.20
N PHE A 220 11.44 -25.38 8.17
CA PHE A 220 12.60 -25.63 7.32
C PHE A 220 13.82 -24.77 7.70
N LEU A 221 13.71 -23.99 8.79
CA LEU A 221 14.78 -23.14 9.32
C LEU A 221 15.22 -23.63 10.69
N SER A 222 16.54 -23.59 10.93
CA SER A 222 17.13 -23.91 12.24
C SER A 222 16.55 -23.05 13.37
N ASP A 223 16.65 -23.51 14.63
CA ASP A 223 16.17 -22.80 15.83
C ASP A 223 16.86 -21.45 16.11
N GLY A 224 17.83 -21.06 15.29
CA GLY A 224 18.36 -19.71 15.25
C GLY A 224 17.40 -18.67 14.67
N PHE A 225 16.38 -19.07 13.90
CA PHE A 225 15.45 -18.17 13.21
C PHE A 225 14.13 -18.00 13.97
N HIS A 226 13.76 -16.75 14.19
CA HIS A 226 12.55 -16.33 14.88
C HIS A 226 11.76 -15.39 13.98
N LEU A 227 10.43 -15.53 13.97
CA LEU A 227 9.51 -14.75 13.16
C LEU A 227 8.76 -13.75 14.02
N VAL A 228 8.76 -12.48 13.59
CA VAL A 228 8.01 -11.42 14.23
C VAL A 228 6.99 -10.87 13.25
N PHE A 229 5.71 -10.93 13.64
CA PHE A 229 4.65 -10.14 13.05
C PHE A 229 4.52 -8.83 13.82
N LEU A 230 4.78 -7.69 13.18
CA LEU A 230 4.51 -6.37 13.74
C LEU A 230 3.31 -5.75 13.02
N GLY A 231 2.15 -5.82 13.64
CA GLY A 231 0.90 -5.39 13.03
C GLY A 231 -0.34 -6.01 13.66
N GLY A 232 -1.40 -6.10 12.87
CA GLY A 232 -2.71 -6.55 13.34
C GLY A 232 -3.55 -7.17 12.24
N GLY A 233 -4.43 -8.10 12.60
CA GLY A 233 -5.44 -8.58 11.67
C GLY A 233 -6.07 -9.92 12.07
N PRO A 234 -7.16 -10.30 11.38
CA PRO A 234 -7.97 -11.49 11.68
C PRO A 234 -7.21 -12.81 11.51
N TYR A 235 -6.06 -12.84 10.83
CA TYR A 235 -5.29 -14.07 10.65
C TYR A 235 -4.33 -14.38 11.81
N ILE A 236 -4.19 -13.49 12.81
CA ILE A 236 -3.32 -13.75 13.98
C ILE A 236 -3.71 -15.05 14.68
N LYS A 237 -4.99 -15.26 15.01
CA LYS A 237 -5.44 -16.49 15.68
C LYS A 237 -5.13 -17.75 14.87
N ARG A 238 -5.28 -17.69 13.53
CA ARG A 238 -4.96 -18.81 12.64
C ARG A 238 -3.45 -19.09 12.62
N ALA A 239 -2.63 -18.04 12.61
CA ALA A 239 -1.18 -18.15 12.67
C ALA A 239 -0.69 -18.74 13.99
N GLN A 240 -1.31 -18.36 15.13
CA GLN A 240 -1.02 -18.94 16.45
C GLN A 240 -1.33 -20.44 16.50
N VAL A 241 -2.53 -20.84 16.05
CA VAL A 241 -2.92 -22.27 15.97
C VAL A 241 -1.96 -23.07 15.08
N LEU A 242 -1.52 -22.49 13.96
CA LEU A 242 -0.56 -23.14 13.06
C LEU A 242 0.83 -23.26 13.71
N ALA A 243 1.27 -22.24 14.43
CA ALA A 243 2.52 -22.28 15.18
C ALA A 243 2.49 -23.35 16.28
N GLU A 244 1.39 -23.45 17.03
CA GLU A 244 1.20 -24.49 18.04
C GLU A 244 1.22 -25.89 17.42
N LYS A 245 0.47 -26.09 16.32
CA LYS A 245 0.43 -27.37 15.59
C LYS A 245 1.82 -27.87 15.18
N PHE A 246 2.72 -26.95 14.83
CA PHE A 246 4.08 -27.28 14.39
C PHE A 246 5.15 -27.11 15.48
N ASN A 247 4.76 -26.90 16.75
CA ASN A 247 5.67 -26.66 17.87
C ASN A 247 6.62 -25.46 17.66
N LEU A 248 6.12 -24.41 17.00
CA LEU A 248 6.86 -23.17 16.67
C LEU A 248 6.52 -22.00 17.59
N SER A 249 5.65 -22.17 18.59
CA SER A 249 5.15 -21.07 19.43
C SER A 249 6.26 -20.29 20.16
N SER A 250 7.39 -20.92 20.46
CA SER A 250 8.57 -20.27 21.07
C SER A 250 9.39 -19.44 20.07
N ARG A 251 9.10 -19.54 18.77
CA ARG A 251 9.83 -18.89 17.66
C ARG A 251 8.98 -17.89 16.89
N VAL A 252 7.69 -17.75 17.19
CA VAL A 252 6.77 -16.83 16.50
C VAL A 252 6.20 -15.81 17.47
N TYR A 253 6.40 -14.52 17.18
CA TYR A 253 5.99 -13.40 18.01
C TYR A 253 4.98 -12.51 17.28
N PHE A 254 3.96 -12.07 17.99
CA PHE A 254 2.93 -11.16 17.48
C PHE A 254 2.96 -9.86 18.29
N LEU A 255 3.46 -8.79 17.68
CA LEU A 255 3.52 -7.45 18.24
C LEU A 255 2.41 -6.59 17.63
N LYS A 256 1.86 -5.66 18.44
CA LYS A 256 0.83 -4.72 17.99
C LYS A 256 1.37 -3.78 16.92
N ALA A 257 0.49 -3.26 16.08
CA ALA A 257 0.82 -2.19 15.16
C ALA A 257 1.37 -0.97 15.93
N VAL A 258 2.31 -0.28 15.29
CA VAL A 258 2.95 0.95 15.80
C VAL A 258 2.62 2.11 14.86
N PRO A 259 2.72 3.37 15.32
CA PRO A 259 2.60 4.53 14.43
C PRO A 259 3.57 4.43 13.25
N SER A 260 3.17 4.95 12.08
CA SER A 260 3.97 4.91 10.85
C SER A 260 5.38 5.50 11.03
N VAL A 261 5.50 6.56 11.83
CA VAL A 261 6.76 7.23 12.19
C VAL A 261 7.73 6.36 12.99
N ASP A 262 7.23 5.30 13.63
CA ASP A 262 8.05 4.38 14.43
C ASP A 262 8.37 3.07 13.70
N VAL A 263 7.69 2.76 12.60
CA VAL A 263 7.87 1.49 11.85
C VAL A 263 9.34 1.22 11.55
N LEU A 264 10.09 2.22 11.10
CA LEU A 264 11.51 2.05 10.75
C LEU A 264 12.39 1.75 11.98
N LYS A 265 12.10 2.37 13.13
CA LYS A 265 12.83 2.09 14.39
C LYS A 265 12.67 0.64 14.80
N TRP A 266 11.46 0.10 14.67
CA TRP A 266 11.19 -1.31 14.94
C TRP A 266 11.80 -2.22 13.88
N ALA A 267 11.63 -1.87 12.60
CA ALA A 267 12.09 -2.71 11.50
C ALA A 267 13.61 -2.90 11.50
N SER A 268 14.37 -1.85 11.81
CA SER A 268 15.84 -1.85 11.80
C SER A 268 16.47 -2.88 12.73
N GLY A 269 15.73 -3.36 13.75
CA GLY A 269 16.20 -4.43 14.63
C GLY A 269 16.08 -5.84 14.04
N ALA A 270 15.48 -6.02 12.86
CA ALA A 270 15.37 -7.33 12.22
C ALA A 270 16.63 -7.73 11.42
N ASP A 271 16.67 -8.95 10.89
CA ASP A 271 17.71 -9.37 9.94
C ASP A 271 17.21 -9.42 8.50
N VAL A 272 15.95 -9.85 8.29
CA VAL A 272 15.35 -10.01 6.95
C VAL A 272 13.91 -9.54 6.99
N GLY A 273 13.52 -8.70 6.02
CA GLY A 273 12.12 -8.33 5.80
C GLY A 273 11.44 -9.29 4.82
N VAL A 274 10.29 -9.86 5.18
CA VAL A 274 9.58 -10.81 4.31
C VAL A 274 8.22 -10.25 3.87
N SER A 275 7.94 -10.35 2.57
CA SER A 275 6.65 -9.95 1.96
C SER A 275 6.09 -11.08 1.09
N PRO A 276 5.36 -12.05 1.68
CA PRO A 276 4.84 -13.22 0.98
C PRO A 276 3.42 -12.96 0.45
N ILE A 277 3.25 -11.92 -0.36
CA ILE A 277 1.96 -11.66 -0.99
C ILE A 277 1.56 -12.82 -1.90
N GLN A 278 0.35 -13.34 -1.75
CA GLN A 278 -0.16 -14.45 -2.55
C GLN A 278 -0.91 -13.94 -3.79
N ASN A 279 -0.96 -14.77 -4.84
CA ASN A 279 -1.69 -14.46 -6.07
C ASN A 279 -3.20 -14.73 -5.93
N ILE A 280 -3.88 -14.00 -5.04
CA ILE A 280 -5.34 -14.13 -4.87
C ILE A 280 -6.13 -13.13 -5.73
N SER A 281 -5.45 -12.21 -6.41
CA SER A 281 -6.02 -11.26 -7.37
C SER A 281 -4.93 -10.65 -8.26
N THR A 282 -5.32 -10.12 -9.41
CA THR A 282 -4.44 -9.36 -10.31
C THR A 282 -3.81 -8.15 -9.61
N SER A 283 -4.57 -7.45 -8.75
CA SER A 283 -4.03 -6.38 -7.91
C SER A 283 -2.85 -6.87 -7.05
N TYR A 284 -3.01 -8.00 -6.36
CA TYR A 284 -1.93 -8.56 -5.53
C TYR A 284 -0.73 -9.03 -6.37
N TYR A 285 -1.00 -9.64 -7.53
CA TYR A 285 0.04 -10.11 -8.43
C TYR A 285 0.91 -8.97 -8.97
N TYR A 286 0.34 -7.80 -9.24
CA TYR A 286 1.09 -6.62 -9.73
C TYR A 286 1.40 -5.59 -8.62
N SER A 287 1.17 -5.93 -7.35
CA SER A 287 1.32 -4.97 -6.24
C SER A 287 2.77 -4.60 -5.94
N SER A 288 2.95 -3.39 -5.40
CA SER A 288 4.18 -2.87 -4.79
C SER A 288 3.94 -2.62 -3.29
N PRO A 289 3.99 -3.63 -2.42
CA PRO A 289 3.62 -3.47 -1.01
C PRO A 289 4.56 -2.49 -0.28
N ASN A 290 4.00 -1.48 0.39
CA ASN A 290 4.79 -0.45 1.12
C ASN A 290 5.85 -1.03 2.05
N LYS A 291 5.55 -2.17 2.69
CA LYS A 291 6.49 -2.85 3.61
C LYS A 291 7.85 -3.16 2.98
N VAL A 292 7.89 -3.40 1.67
CA VAL A 292 9.13 -3.68 0.96
C VAL A 292 10.04 -2.45 1.04
N PHE A 293 9.51 -1.26 0.80
CA PHE A 293 10.28 -0.02 0.86
C PHE A 293 10.60 0.40 2.31
N GLU A 294 9.74 0.05 3.27
CA GLU A 294 10.04 0.19 4.71
C GLU A 294 11.23 -0.68 5.12
N TYR A 295 11.31 -1.92 4.61
CA TYR A 295 12.46 -2.80 4.84
C TYR A 295 13.75 -2.22 4.25
N LEU A 296 13.70 -1.75 3.01
CA LEU A 296 14.87 -1.15 2.36
C LEU A 296 15.36 0.09 3.10
N MET A 297 14.44 0.96 3.54
CA MET A 297 14.77 2.15 4.31
C MET A 297 15.29 1.83 5.73
N ALA A 298 14.91 0.69 6.29
CA ALA A 298 15.48 0.15 7.52
C ALA A 298 16.81 -0.59 7.31
N GLY A 299 17.30 -0.69 6.06
CA GLY A 299 18.53 -1.41 5.71
C GLY A 299 18.41 -2.93 5.81
N LEU A 300 17.19 -3.47 5.66
CA LEU A 300 16.97 -4.91 5.66
C LEU A 300 17.04 -5.47 4.24
N PRO A 301 17.83 -6.53 4.01
CA PRO A 301 17.62 -7.41 2.87
C PRO A 301 16.19 -7.97 2.87
N ILE A 302 15.63 -8.17 1.68
CA ILE A 302 14.24 -8.56 1.52
C ILE A 302 14.08 -9.96 0.90
N ALA A 303 13.10 -10.72 1.39
CA ALA A 303 12.58 -11.89 0.68
C ALA A 303 11.14 -11.60 0.26
N VAL A 304 10.84 -11.71 -1.04
CA VAL A 304 9.54 -11.29 -1.58
C VAL A 304 8.96 -12.33 -2.54
N SER A 305 7.63 -12.34 -2.69
CA SER A 305 6.98 -13.18 -3.70
C SER A 305 7.52 -12.91 -5.09
N ASN A 306 7.68 -13.97 -5.89
CA ASN A 306 8.25 -13.94 -7.23
C ASN A 306 7.29 -13.34 -8.30
N PHE A 307 6.92 -12.08 -8.12
CA PHE A 307 5.94 -11.36 -8.95
C PHE A 307 6.58 -10.22 -9.76
N PRO A 308 5.92 -9.75 -10.85
CA PRO A 308 6.56 -8.87 -11.84
C PRO A 308 7.17 -7.59 -11.25
N GLU A 309 6.43 -6.87 -10.42
CA GLU A 309 6.91 -5.63 -9.81
C GLU A 309 8.05 -5.88 -8.81
N MET A 310 7.99 -6.99 -8.07
CA MET A 310 9.06 -7.37 -7.14
C MET A 310 10.34 -7.74 -7.90
N LYS A 311 10.23 -8.48 -9.01
CA LYS A 311 11.38 -8.76 -9.89
C LYS A 311 12.02 -7.48 -10.42
N ARG A 312 11.22 -6.47 -10.77
CA ARG A 312 11.71 -5.17 -11.25
C ARG A 312 12.56 -4.48 -10.18
N ILE A 313 12.10 -4.46 -8.93
CA ILE A 313 12.83 -3.87 -7.79
C ILE A 313 14.16 -4.62 -7.55
N LEU A 314 14.11 -5.96 -7.48
CA LEU A 314 15.32 -6.77 -7.24
C LEU A 314 16.29 -6.78 -8.43
N GLY A 315 15.80 -6.60 -9.65
CA GLY A 315 16.63 -6.50 -10.86
C GLY A 315 17.39 -5.18 -10.93
N LYS A 316 16.89 -4.12 -10.28
CA LYS A 316 17.53 -2.81 -10.24
C LYS A 316 18.58 -2.70 -9.13
N PHE A 317 18.29 -3.28 -7.97
CA PHE A 317 19.22 -3.32 -6.85
C PHE A 317 19.34 -4.75 -6.32
N GLU A 318 20.57 -5.23 -6.12
CA GLU A 318 20.80 -6.53 -5.46
C GLU A 318 20.49 -6.40 -3.96
N VAL A 319 19.22 -6.49 -3.59
CA VAL A 319 18.71 -6.24 -2.22
C VAL A 319 18.07 -7.46 -1.55
N GLY A 320 17.99 -8.59 -2.25
CA GLY A 320 17.22 -9.71 -1.71
C GLY A 320 17.08 -10.93 -2.60
N GLU A 321 16.06 -11.72 -2.30
CA GLU A 321 15.68 -12.95 -3.02
C GLU A 321 14.17 -12.96 -3.30
N THR A 322 13.79 -13.68 -4.35
CA THR A 322 12.39 -14.04 -4.62
C THR A 322 12.09 -15.47 -4.17
N PHE A 323 10.83 -15.76 -3.88
CA PHE A 323 10.34 -17.12 -3.63
C PHE A 323 8.94 -17.36 -4.22
N ASP A 324 8.53 -18.61 -4.35
CA ASP A 324 7.13 -18.99 -4.57
C ASP A 324 6.31 -18.79 -3.26
N PRO A 325 5.31 -17.87 -3.23
CA PRO A 325 4.54 -17.61 -2.03
C PRO A 325 3.62 -18.76 -1.59
N GLU A 326 3.42 -19.78 -2.43
CA GLU A 326 2.63 -20.97 -2.08
C GLU A 326 3.49 -22.12 -1.53
N ASP A 327 4.84 -22.00 -1.58
CA ASP A 327 5.79 -23.00 -1.08
C ASP A 327 6.53 -22.50 0.18
N PRO A 328 6.14 -22.97 1.39
CA PRO A 328 6.85 -22.66 2.63
C PRO A 328 8.33 -23.05 2.64
N GLU A 329 8.73 -24.10 1.93
CA GLU A 329 10.14 -24.50 1.86
C GLU A 329 10.95 -23.52 0.99
N ASP A 330 10.37 -23.03 -0.10
CA ASP A 330 11.02 -22.01 -0.95
C ASP A 330 11.14 -20.65 -0.24
N ILE A 331 10.14 -20.26 0.55
CA ILE A 331 10.23 -19.11 1.47
C ILE A 331 11.44 -19.27 2.41
N ALA A 332 11.60 -20.45 3.02
CA ALA A 332 12.72 -20.73 3.92
C ALA A 332 14.07 -20.73 3.19
N LYS A 333 14.15 -21.29 1.98
CA LYS A 333 15.35 -21.26 1.13
C LYS A 333 15.79 -19.82 0.84
N ALA A 334 14.86 -18.95 0.45
CA ALA A 334 15.15 -17.54 0.21
C ALA A 334 15.70 -16.83 1.47
N VAL A 335 15.05 -16.99 2.62
CA VAL A 335 15.49 -16.41 3.90
C VAL A 335 16.88 -16.92 4.29
N LYS A 336 17.14 -18.23 4.14
CA LYS A 336 18.45 -18.83 4.42
C LYS A 336 19.53 -18.29 3.48
N LYS A 337 19.24 -18.20 2.18
CA LYS A 337 20.18 -17.71 1.16
C LYS A 337 20.62 -16.25 1.39
N ILE A 338 19.73 -15.42 1.95
CA ILE A 338 20.05 -14.05 2.39
C ILE A 338 21.00 -14.07 3.60
N SER A 339 20.74 -14.95 4.57
CA SER A 339 21.37 -14.89 5.90
C SER A 339 22.65 -15.73 6.05
N GLN A 340 22.95 -16.63 5.10
CA GLN A 340 24.01 -17.64 5.24
C GLN A 340 25.44 -17.13 5.01
N ASP A 341 25.63 -16.14 4.11
CA ASP A 341 26.94 -15.58 3.78
C ASP A 341 27.03 -14.17 4.36
N PRO A 342 27.86 -13.94 5.40
CA PRO A 342 28.00 -12.62 6.03
C PRO A 342 28.45 -11.52 5.07
N ARG A 343 29.35 -11.82 4.12
CA ARG A 343 29.82 -10.81 3.16
C ARG A 343 28.71 -10.41 2.22
N ARG A 344 27.93 -11.39 1.76
CA ARG A 344 26.76 -11.13 0.93
C ARG A 344 25.69 -10.36 1.70
N TYR A 345 25.41 -10.75 2.94
CA TYR A 345 24.44 -10.07 3.79
C TYR A 345 24.75 -8.57 3.95
N GLU A 346 26.00 -8.23 4.27
CA GLU A 346 26.42 -6.82 4.38
C GLU A 346 26.29 -6.06 3.05
N ARG A 347 26.57 -6.70 1.90
CA ARG A 347 26.34 -6.10 0.58
C ARG A 347 24.85 -5.83 0.35
N LEU A 348 23.97 -6.80 0.62
CA LEU A 348 22.52 -6.64 0.45
C LEU A 348 21.98 -5.50 1.33
N LYS A 349 22.46 -5.41 2.56
CA LYS A 349 22.11 -4.34 3.52
C LYS A 349 22.58 -2.96 3.02
N ALA A 350 23.81 -2.84 2.55
CA ALA A 350 24.33 -1.61 1.98
C ALA A 350 23.53 -1.19 0.73
N ASN A 351 23.21 -2.15 -0.14
CA ASN A 351 22.39 -1.91 -1.32
C ASN A 351 20.97 -1.48 -0.97
N ALA A 352 20.37 -2.04 0.09
CA ALA A 352 19.03 -1.67 0.55
C ALA A 352 18.98 -0.20 0.98
N LEU A 353 19.94 0.24 1.80
CA LEU A 353 20.08 1.63 2.22
C LEU A 353 20.37 2.56 1.04
N LYS A 354 21.22 2.14 0.11
CA LYS A 354 21.50 2.88 -1.12
C LYS A 354 20.24 3.08 -1.96
N ALA A 355 19.48 2.00 -2.20
CA ALA A 355 18.24 2.04 -2.96
C ALA A 355 17.21 2.99 -2.33
N ALA A 356 17.02 2.91 -1.00
CA ALA A 356 16.14 3.83 -0.27
C ALA A 356 16.58 5.30 -0.40
N ARG A 357 17.88 5.58 -0.23
CA ARG A 357 18.40 6.96 -0.28
C ARG A 357 18.37 7.57 -1.68
N GLU A 358 18.71 6.81 -2.71
CA GLU A 358 18.88 7.33 -4.06
C GLU A 358 17.57 7.36 -4.86
N GLU A 359 16.62 6.45 -4.58
CA GLU A 359 15.45 6.27 -5.43
C GLU A 359 14.15 6.01 -4.69
N TYR A 360 14.13 5.07 -3.73
CA TYR A 360 12.91 4.61 -3.09
C TYR A 360 12.54 5.44 -1.85
N ASN A 361 12.45 6.75 -2.06
CA ASN A 361 12.04 7.71 -1.03
C ASN A 361 11.05 8.74 -1.57
N TRP A 362 10.22 9.25 -0.65
CA TRP A 362 9.16 10.19 -0.98
C TRP A 362 9.65 11.56 -1.44
N GLU A 363 10.81 12.01 -0.95
CA GLU A 363 11.42 13.29 -1.32
C GLU A 363 11.76 13.34 -2.82
N MET A 364 12.16 12.22 -3.40
CA MET A 364 12.34 12.07 -4.84
C MET A 364 11.01 11.83 -5.56
N GLU A 365 10.15 10.97 -5.02
CA GLU A 365 8.91 10.54 -5.68
C GLU A 365 7.87 11.67 -5.79
N SER A 366 7.76 12.51 -4.77
CA SER A 366 6.84 13.66 -4.71
C SER A 366 7.11 14.70 -5.81
N LYS A 367 8.35 14.78 -6.33
CA LYS A 367 8.68 15.69 -7.43
C LYS A 367 7.83 15.39 -8.67
N LYS A 368 7.59 14.11 -8.97
CA LYS A 368 6.72 13.70 -10.08
C LYS A 368 5.29 14.25 -9.94
N LEU A 369 4.74 14.18 -8.73
CA LEU A 369 3.40 14.71 -8.44
C LEU A 369 3.37 16.24 -8.57
N ILE A 370 4.37 16.92 -8.03
CA ILE A 370 4.46 18.39 -8.08
C ILE A 370 4.59 18.85 -9.55
N ASP A 371 5.43 18.18 -10.33
CA ASP A 371 5.63 18.49 -11.74
C ASP A 371 4.36 18.23 -12.55
N LEU A 372 3.61 17.15 -12.25
CA LEU A 372 2.30 16.93 -12.85
C LEU A 372 1.35 18.11 -12.57
N TYR A 373 1.25 18.54 -11.31
CA TYR A 373 0.34 19.63 -10.91
C TYR A 373 0.71 20.99 -11.51
N LYS A 374 1.99 21.24 -11.79
CA LYS A 374 2.44 22.48 -12.45
C LYS A 374 2.10 22.52 -13.94
N ASN A 375 1.89 21.36 -14.56
CA ASN A 375 1.73 21.23 -16.01
C ASN A 375 0.27 21.03 -16.46
N ILE A 376 -0.67 20.87 -15.53
CA ILE A 376 -2.08 20.59 -15.83
C ILE A 376 -2.97 21.82 -15.73
#